data_AF-W8BGT3-F1
#
_entry.id   AF-W8BGT3-F1
#
_cell.length_a   1.000
_cell.length_b   1.000
_cell.length_c   1.000
_cell.angle_alpha   90.00
_cell.angle_beta   90.00
_cell.angle_gamma   90.00
#
_symmetry.space_group_name_H-M   'P 1'
#
loop_
_entity.id
_entity.type
_entity.pdbx_description
1 polymer ?
#
loop_
_entity_poly.entity_id
_entity_poly.type
_entity_poly.pdbx_seq_one_letter_code
_entity_poly.pdbx_strand_id
1 'polypeptide(L)'
;MRTLAAVAISCLLLVQLANGLPVGKLRTTAAAAKVQDNPQLSGETSMEEDSDAQTPIVLFIIGELGKLAKWVLERGSVVVNNAVTELKAIPDKDELLQANITRMSRVATEAAQFKFQDDEESILKLFENMITFADMMSDYDSMPENSKLKLTLKAALENNGYNQFDNEFQQKVVNLAEKFETDFGEYFKGLTAEEKLKSAKLLQWYEEFKAETNEERKLDKFGEFFDF
;
A
#
# COMPACT_ATOMS: atom_id res chain seq x y z
N MET A 1 4.90 -14.04 -18.75
CA MET A 1 5.78 -13.12 -18.00
C MET A 1 4.88 -12.33 -17.07
N ARG A 2 4.78 -12.73 -15.80
CA ARG A 2 4.08 -11.95 -14.77
C ARG A 2 5.05 -10.84 -14.37
N THR A 3 4.85 -9.65 -14.92
CA THR A 3 5.78 -8.52 -14.87
C THR A 3 5.68 -7.78 -13.54
N LEU A 4 6.76 -7.06 -13.18
CA LEU A 4 6.85 -6.08 -12.08
C LEU A 4 5.66 -5.10 -11.97
N ALA A 5 4.83 -5.01 -13.02
CA ALA A 5 3.52 -4.37 -13.03
C ALA A 5 2.65 -4.67 -11.81
N ALA A 6 2.71 -5.86 -11.21
CA ALA A 6 1.91 -6.18 -10.02
C ALA A 6 2.41 -5.50 -8.72
N VAL A 7 3.70 -5.12 -8.65
CA VAL A 7 4.25 -4.25 -7.61
C VAL A 7 3.80 -2.81 -7.84
N ALA A 8 3.88 -2.34 -9.09
CA ALA A 8 3.40 -1.00 -9.46
C ALA A 8 1.88 -0.85 -9.20
N ILE A 9 1.06 -1.86 -9.51
CA ILE A 9 -0.39 -1.87 -9.26
C ILE A 9 -0.67 -1.81 -7.76
N SER A 10 -0.07 -2.69 -6.96
CA SER A 10 -0.26 -2.69 -5.50
C SER A 10 0.27 -1.42 -4.81
N CYS A 11 1.32 -0.81 -5.37
CA CYS A 11 1.79 0.50 -4.96
C CYS A 11 0.84 1.64 -5.38
N LEU A 12 0.22 1.56 -6.57
CA LEU A 12 -0.83 2.47 -7.02
C LEU A 12 -2.07 2.35 -6.12
N LEU A 13 -2.43 1.15 -5.64
CA LEU A 13 -3.51 0.95 -4.67
C LEU A 13 -3.28 1.72 -3.36
N LEU A 14 -2.02 1.79 -2.92
CA LEU A 14 -1.60 2.46 -1.70
C LEU A 14 -1.48 3.99 -1.89
N VAL A 15 -1.08 4.44 -3.09
CA VAL A 15 -1.12 5.85 -3.51
C VAL A 15 -2.58 6.33 -3.61
N GLN A 16 -3.48 5.52 -4.16
CA GLN A 16 -4.92 5.80 -4.22
C GLN A 16 -5.53 5.91 -2.82
N LEU A 17 -5.17 5.02 -1.88
CA LEU A 17 -5.57 5.13 -0.47
C LEU A 17 -5.08 6.45 0.17
N ALA A 18 -3.82 6.81 -0.03
CA ALA A 18 -3.24 8.03 0.53
C ALA A 18 -3.90 9.31 -0.02
N ASN A 19 -4.37 9.27 -1.28
CA ASN A 19 -5.07 10.39 -1.92
C ASN A 19 -6.58 10.40 -1.68
N GLY A 20 -7.21 9.23 -1.44
CA GLY A 20 -8.64 9.05 -1.24
C GLY A 20 -9.11 9.23 0.21
N LEU A 21 -8.20 9.08 1.20
CA LEU A 21 -8.50 9.39 2.59
C LEU A 21 -8.51 10.91 2.81
N PRO A 22 -9.65 11.54 3.14
CA PRO A 22 -9.63 12.91 3.62
C PRO A 22 -8.83 12.87 4.92
N VAL A 23 -7.70 13.57 4.99
CA VAL A 23 -6.88 13.69 6.21
C VAL A 23 -7.74 14.11 7.43
N GLY A 24 -8.87 14.78 7.20
CA GLY A 24 -9.88 15.10 8.22
C GLY A 24 -10.70 13.91 8.79
N LYS A 25 -10.88 12.80 8.06
CA LYS A 25 -11.57 11.58 8.53
C LYS A 25 -10.65 10.68 9.39
N LEU A 26 -9.33 10.70 9.13
CA LEU A 26 -8.32 10.07 10.00
C LEU A 26 -8.26 10.74 11.38
N ARG A 27 -8.37 12.08 11.41
CA ARG A 27 -8.41 12.88 12.66
C ARG A 27 -9.59 12.52 13.57
N THR A 28 -10.76 12.20 13.01
CA THR A 28 -11.97 11.86 13.78
C THR A 28 -11.98 10.39 14.21
N THR A 29 -11.48 9.48 13.38
CA THR A 29 -11.46 8.03 13.67
C THR A 29 -10.34 7.62 14.66
N ALA A 30 -9.15 8.24 14.57
CA ALA A 30 -8.09 8.04 15.57
C ALA A 30 -8.46 8.66 16.93
N ALA A 31 -9.23 9.75 16.93
CA ALA A 31 -9.81 10.32 18.16
C ALA A 31 -10.90 9.39 18.73
N ALA A 32 -11.78 8.83 17.90
CA ALA A 32 -12.82 7.89 18.34
C ALA A 32 -12.23 6.61 18.95
N ALA A 33 -11.13 6.09 18.39
CA ALA A 33 -10.41 4.94 18.95
C ALA A 33 -9.77 5.24 20.34
N LYS A 34 -9.43 6.50 20.63
CA LYS A 34 -8.94 6.93 21.95
C LYS A 34 -10.04 7.23 22.98
N VAL A 35 -11.29 7.48 22.54
CA VAL A 35 -12.41 7.84 23.43
C VAL A 35 -12.98 6.62 24.17
N GLN A 36 -12.62 5.40 23.78
CA GLN A 36 -13.05 4.18 24.47
C GLN A 36 -12.51 4.05 25.91
N ASP A 37 -11.53 4.89 26.32
CA ASP A 37 -10.91 4.85 27.65
C ASP A 37 -11.23 6.06 28.57
N ASN A 38 -12.01 7.08 28.14
CA ASN A 38 -12.42 8.14 29.09
C ASN A 38 -13.66 8.96 28.64
N PRO A 39 -14.82 8.87 29.31
CA PRO A 39 -16.10 9.40 28.83
C PRO A 39 -16.38 10.85 29.28
N GLN A 40 -15.43 11.77 29.14
CA GLN A 40 -15.68 13.20 29.38
C GLN A 40 -14.87 14.09 28.45
N LEU A 41 -15.40 14.35 27.25
CA LEU A 41 -15.23 15.62 26.53
C LEU A 41 -16.16 15.62 25.31
N SER A 42 -17.42 15.96 25.56
CA SER A 42 -18.41 16.33 24.55
C SER A 42 -18.05 17.70 23.96
N GLY A 43 -17.70 17.73 22.68
CA GLY A 43 -17.69 18.94 21.86
C GLY A 43 -18.52 18.69 20.61
N GLU A 44 -19.70 19.30 20.57
CA GLU A 44 -20.64 19.24 19.46
C GLU A 44 -19.97 19.65 18.14
N THR A 45 -19.84 18.69 17.22
CA THR A 45 -19.75 18.99 15.79
C THR A 45 -20.66 18.01 15.08
N SER A 46 -21.76 18.54 14.53
CA SER A 46 -22.73 17.80 13.73
C SER A 46 -22.02 17.19 12.53
N MET A 47 -21.88 15.86 12.51
CA MET A 47 -21.52 15.11 11.32
C MET A 47 -22.73 14.28 10.90
N GLU A 48 -23.04 14.36 9.61
CA GLU A 48 -24.10 13.59 8.95
C GLU A 48 -23.99 12.09 9.27
N GLU A 49 -25.13 11.48 9.58
CA GLU A 49 -25.37 10.17 10.19
C GLU A 49 -25.03 8.94 9.30
N ASP A 50 -23.94 8.99 8.52
CA ASP A 50 -23.49 7.89 7.64
C ASP A 50 -22.16 7.24 8.09
N SER A 51 -21.50 7.73 9.13
CA SER A 51 -20.10 7.36 9.42
C SER A 51 -19.88 6.16 10.36
N ASP A 52 -20.83 5.80 11.22
CA ASP A 52 -20.57 4.80 12.26
C ASP A 52 -20.49 3.36 11.72
N ALA A 53 -21.38 3.01 10.78
CA ALA A 53 -21.41 1.68 10.21
C ALA A 53 -20.15 1.38 9.38
N GLN A 54 -19.53 2.34 8.69
CA GLN A 54 -18.40 2.07 7.80
C GLN A 54 -17.03 2.14 8.49
N THR A 55 -16.96 2.71 9.69
CA THR A 55 -15.72 2.89 10.46
C THR A 55 -14.92 1.59 10.68
N PRO A 56 -15.54 0.45 11.05
CA PRO A 56 -14.81 -0.81 11.23
C PRO A 56 -14.09 -1.29 9.97
N ILE A 57 -14.72 -1.16 8.81
CA ILE A 57 -14.11 -1.52 7.53
C ILE A 57 -12.91 -0.63 7.23
N VAL A 58 -13.06 0.69 7.38
CA VAL A 58 -11.99 1.65 7.10
C VAL A 58 -10.77 1.40 7.98
N LEU A 59 -10.98 1.15 9.28
CA LEU A 59 -9.89 0.82 10.21
C LEU A 59 -9.21 -0.49 9.87
N PHE A 60 -9.99 -1.50 9.47
CA PHE A 60 -9.46 -2.77 9.00
C PHE A 60 -8.52 -2.59 7.80
N ILE A 61 -8.97 -1.85 6.79
CA ILE A 61 -8.21 -1.56 5.57
C ILE A 61 -6.89 -0.87 5.88
N ILE A 62 -6.95 0.21 6.66
CA ILE A 62 -5.76 0.97 7.06
C ILE A 62 -4.79 0.06 7.82
N GLY A 63 -5.31 -0.79 8.72
CA GLY A 63 -4.51 -1.73 9.49
C GLY A 63 -3.79 -2.77 8.63
N GLU A 64 -4.47 -3.38 7.67
CA GLU A 64 -3.85 -4.40 6.81
C GLU A 64 -2.91 -3.80 5.76
N LEU A 65 -3.27 -2.66 5.16
CA LEU A 65 -2.39 -1.95 4.24
C LEU A 65 -1.16 -1.38 4.96
N GLY A 66 -1.30 -0.89 6.18
CA GLY A 66 -0.18 -0.46 7.01
C GLY A 66 0.79 -1.61 7.30
N LYS A 67 0.29 -2.83 7.55
CA LYS A 67 1.13 -4.02 7.71
C LYS A 67 1.88 -4.36 6.41
N LEU A 68 1.20 -4.31 5.26
CA LEU A 68 1.83 -4.54 3.96
C LEU A 68 2.90 -3.48 3.67
N ALA A 69 2.57 -2.21 3.87
CA ALA A 69 3.46 -1.08 3.67
C ALA A 69 4.73 -1.20 4.51
N LYS A 70 4.58 -1.48 5.81
CA LYS A 70 5.70 -1.68 6.72
C LYS A 70 6.60 -2.82 6.23
N TRP A 71 6.01 -3.95 5.87
CA TRP A 71 6.78 -5.09 5.36
C TRP A 71 7.55 -4.75 4.08
N VAL A 72 6.92 -4.03 3.13
CA VAL A 72 7.58 -3.58 1.89
C VAL A 72 8.76 -2.68 2.20
N LEU A 73 8.60 -1.69 3.07
CA LEU A 73 9.71 -0.79 3.42
C LEU A 73 10.84 -1.54 4.12
N GLU A 74 10.52 -2.43 5.07
CA GLU A 74 11.52 -3.21 5.81
C GLU A 74 12.30 -4.17 4.91
N ARG A 75 11.61 -4.93 4.04
CA ARG A 75 12.25 -5.95 3.20
C ARG A 75 12.79 -5.37 1.90
N GLY A 76 12.04 -4.48 1.26
CA GLY A 76 12.42 -3.82 0.03
C GLY A 76 13.66 -2.94 0.23
N SER A 77 13.77 -2.22 1.35
CA SER A 77 14.96 -1.42 1.63
C SER A 77 16.23 -2.27 1.74
N VAL A 78 16.16 -3.49 2.27
CA VAL A 78 17.30 -4.42 2.33
C VAL A 78 17.75 -4.81 0.93
N VAL A 79 16.82 -5.24 0.07
CA VAL A 79 17.10 -5.59 -1.34
C VAL A 79 17.75 -4.42 -2.06
N VAL A 80 17.17 -3.22 -1.95
CA VAL A 80 17.66 -2.03 -2.65
C VAL A 80 19.00 -1.55 -2.10
N ASN A 81 19.23 -1.56 -0.78
CA ASN A 81 20.52 -1.16 -0.19
C ASN A 81 21.65 -2.13 -0.60
N ASN A 82 21.37 -3.42 -0.68
CA ASN A 82 22.33 -4.41 -1.15
C ASN A 82 22.64 -4.21 -2.65
N ALA A 83 21.62 -4.01 -3.48
CA ALA A 83 21.78 -3.68 -4.90
C ALA A 83 22.60 -2.39 -5.09
N VAL A 84 22.34 -1.35 -4.29
CA VAL A 84 23.13 -0.10 -4.29
C VAL A 84 24.60 -0.36 -3.96
N THR A 85 24.89 -1.28 -3.04
CA THR A 85 26.26 -1.65 -2.67
C THR A 85 26.98 -2.30 -3.86
N GLU A 86 26.32 -3.22 -4.55
CA GLU A 86 26.84 -3.85 -5.77
C GLU A 86 27.07 -2.82 -6.90
N LEU A 87 26.07 -1.98 -7.16
CA LEU A 87 26.13 -0.95 -8.21
C LEU A 87 27.25 0.06 -7.95
N LYS A 88 27.50 0.44 -6.69
CA LYS A 88 28.60 1.34 -6.32
C LYS A 88 29.98 0.75 -6.68
N ALA A 89 30.14 -0.57 -6.68
CA ALA A 89 31.39 -1.25 -7.00
C ALA A 89 31.73 -1.26 -8.50
N ILE A 90 30.77 -0.94 -9.38
CA ILE A 90 31.00 -0.86 -10.83
C ILE A 90 31.98 0.30 -11.14
N PRO A 91 33.11 0.07 -11.86
CA PRO A 91 33.99 1.15 -12.29
C PRO A 91 33.37 1.98 -13.44
N ASP A 92 33.83 3.21 -13.63
CA ASP A 92 33.48 4.08 -14.78
C ASP A 92 31.97 4.23 -15.03
N LYS A 93 31.22 4.51 -13.96
CA LYS A 93 29.77 4.74 -14.01
C LYS A 93 29.45 6.02 -14.78
N ASP A 94 28.50 5.93 -15.70
CA ASP A 94 27.94 7.13 -16.34
C ASP A 94 27.03 7.91 -15.38
N GLU A 95 26.70 9.15 -15.75
CA GLU A 95 25.89 10.07 -14.93
C GLU A 95 24.49 9.51 -14.62
N LEU A 96 23.88 8.79 -15.57
CA LEU A 96 22.54 8.21 -15.40
C LEU A 96 22.55 7.09 -14.37
N LEU A 97 23.54 6.20 -14.44
CA LEU A 97 23.74 5.15 -13.46
C LEU A 97 24.04 5.74 -12.08
N GLN A 98 24.89 6.77 -12.00
CA GLN A 98 25.21 7.45 -10.75
C GLN A 98 23.99 8.14 -10.12
N ALA A 99 23.13 8.76 -10.94
CA ALA A 99 21.88 9.36 -10.47
C ALA A 99 20.91 8.31 -9.90
N ASN A 100 20.76 7.17 -10.57
CA ASN A 100 19.91 6.06 -10.08
C ASN A 100 20.44 5.47 -8.78
N ILE A 101 21.74 5.21 -8.68
CA ILE A 101 22.38 4.76 -7.42
C ILE A 101 22.10 5.74 -6.29
N THR A 102 22.20 7.04 -6.56
CA THR A 102 21.99 8.09 -5.54
C THR A 102 20.54 8.10 -5.08
N ARG A 103 19.58 8.05 -6.01
CA ARG A 103 18.14 7.97 -5.68
C ARG A 103 17.81 6.70 -4.91
N MET A 104 18.22 5.53 -5.41
CA MET A 104 17.98 4.24 -4.75
C MET A 104 18.55 4.22 -3.33
N SER A 105 19.78 4.72 -3.17
CA SER A 105 20.42 4.81 -1.85
C SER A 105 19.63 5.69 -0.89
N ARG A 106 19.12 6.84 -1.36
CA ARG A 106 18.32 7.76 -0.53
C ARG A 106 17.01 7.10 -0.10
N VAL A 107 16.21 6.61 -1.06
CA VAL A 107 14.89 6.02 -0.80
C VAL A 107 14.99 4.80 0.12
N ALA A 108 15.95 3.90 -0.15
CA ALA A 108 16.14 2.72 0.70
C ALA A 108 16.67 3.06 2.10
N THR A 109 17.47 4.12 2.25
CA THR A 109 17.94 4.57 3.57
C THR A 109 16.80 5.19 4.37
N GLU A 110 15.99 6.06 3.76
CA GLU A 110 14.81 6.66 4.38
C GLU A 110 13.82 5.57 4.85
N ALA A 111 13.55 4.59 3.99
CA ALA A 111 12.71 3.43 4.32
C ALA A 111 13.30 2.57 5.46
N ALA A 112 14.60 2.30 5.46
CA ALA A 112 15.25 1.49 6.49
C ALA A 112 15.33 2.20 7.86
N GLN A 113 15.39 3.52 7.87
CA GLN A 113 15.44 4.34 9.09
C GLN A 113 14.06 4.64 9.66
N PHE A 114 13.00 4.45 8.87
CA PHE A 114 11.64 4.67 9.31
C PHE A 114 11.28 3.69 10.44
N LYS A 115 10.82 4.24 11.57
CA LYS A 115 10.32 3.48 12.71
C LYS A 115 8.86 3.80 12.90
N PHE A 116 8.01 2.81 12.65
CA PHE A 116 6.59 2.94 12.87
C PHE A 116 6.28 3.12 14.36
N GLN A 117 5.42 4.10 14.65
CA GLN A 117 4.78 4.36 15.92
C GLN A 117 3.27 4.26 15.70
N ASP A 118 2.51 3.88 16.72
CA ASP A 118 1.06 3.74 16.60
C ASP A 118 0.36 5.10 16.78
N ASP A 119 0.69 6.04 15.87
CA ASP A 119 0.15 7.40 15.82
C ASP A 119 -0.06 7.87 14.38
N GLU A 120 -0.90 8.90 14.23
CA GLU A 120 -1.33 9.45 12.93
C GLU A 120 -0.15 9.91 12.07
N GLU A 121 0.83 10.61 12.67
CA GLU A 121 1.98 11.14 11.94
C GLU A 121 2.84 10.00 11.38
N SER A 122 3.01 8.94 12.16
CA SER A 122 3.73 7.76 11.72
C SER A 122 3.01 7.00 10.61
N ILE A 123 1.67 6.90 10.67
CA ILE A 123 0.87 6.29 9.60
C ILE A 123 1.00 7.08 8.29
N LEU A 124 0.89 8.41 8.34
CA LEU A 124 1.06 9.25 7.16
C LEU A 124 2.46 9.09 6.56
N LYS A 125 3.49 9.14 7.40
CA LYS A 125 4.88 8.99 6.98
C LYS A 125 5.20 7.60 6.43
N LEU A 126 4.54 6.56 6.94
CA LEU A 126 4.62 5.21 6.40
C LEU A 126 4.15 5.19 4.93
N PHE A 127 3.00 5.80 4.65
CA PHE A 127 2.47 5.88 3.29
C PHE A 127 3.31 6.78 2.38
N GLU A 128 3.80 7.92 2.86
CA GLU A 128 4.71 8.80 2.08
C GLU A 128 6.00 8.08 1.64
N ASN A 129 6.63 7.35 2.57
CA ASN A 129 7.81 6.54 2.26
C ASN A 129 7.49 5.45 1.24
N MET A 130 6.30 4.85 1.34
CA MET A 130 5.87 3.83 0.41
C MET A 130 5.61 4.38 -0.99
N ILE A 131 4.99 5.55 -1.11
CA ILE A 131 4.80 6.25 -2.39
C ILE A 131 6.16 6.54 -3.03
N THR A 132 7.10 7.06 -2.24
CA THR A 132 8.46 7.34 -2.74
C THR A 132 9.17 6.07 -3.22
N PHE A 133 9.00 4.96 -2.50
CA PHE A 133 9.53 3.66 -2.89
C PHE A 133 8.88 3.13 -4.17
N ALA A 134 7.56 3.25 -4.28
CA ALA A 134 6.77 2.89 -5.44
C ALA A 134 7.19 3.65 -6.70
N ASP A 135 7.30 4.98 -6.61
CA ASP A 135 7.67 5.84 -7.72
C ASP A 135 9.05 5.46 -8.27
N MET A 136 9.99 5.12 -7.38
CA MET A 136 11.30 4.63 -7.78
C MET A 136 11.23 3.33 -8.58
N MET A 137 10.39 2.38 -8.16
CA MET A 137 10.20 1.12 -8.88
C MET A 137 9.47 1.32 -10.21
N SER A 138 8.45 2.18 -10.23
CA SER A 138 7.67 2.54 -11.42
C SER A 138 8.53 3.22 -12.50
N ASP A 139 9.40 4.14 -12.09
CA ASP A 139 10.34 4.79 -13.01
C ASP A 139 11.34 3.79 -13.61
N TYR A 140 11.80 2.81 -12.81
CA TYR A 140 12.62 1.70 -13.29
C TYR A 140 11.86 0.84 -14.31
N ASP A 141 10.61 0.49 -14.02
CA ASP A 141 9.79 -0.32 -14.93
C ASP A 141 9.50 0.39 -16.24
N SER A 142 9.37 1.72 -16.21
CA SER A 142 9.14 2.56 -17.37
C SER A 142 10.38 2.75 -18.26
N MET A 143 11.56 2.31 -17.82
CA MET A 143 12.78 2.37 -18.63
C MET A 143 12.68 1.46 -19.87
N PRO A 144 13.33 1.79 -20.99
CA PRO A 144 13.37 0.92 -22.17
C PRO A 144 13.96 -0.45 -21.84
N GLU A 145 13.25 -1.53 -22.19
CA GLU A 145 13.58 -2.93 -21.84
C GLU A 145 15.03 -3.33 -22.13
N ASN A 146 15.54 -2.90 -23.28
CA ASN A 146 16.89 -3.26 -23.75
C ASN A 146 17.95 -2.20 -23.42
N SER A 147 17.61 -1.19 -22.60
CA SER A 147 18.60 -0.19 -22.21
C SER A 147 19.65 -0.80 -21.29
N LYS A 148 20.92 -0.43 -21.51
CA LYS A 148 22.04 -0.85 -20.64
C LYS A 148 21.77 -0.53 -19.17
N LEU A 149 21.17 0.63 -18.90
CA LEU A 149 20.80 1.07 -17.56
C LEU A 149 19.80 0.10 -16.91
N LYS A 150 18.65 -0.18 -17.57
CA LYS A 150 17.63 -1.08 -17.01
C LYS A 150 18.20 -2.46 -16.74
N LEU A 151 18.96 -3.02 -17.69
CA LEU A 151 19.59 -4.33 -17.52
C LEU A 151 20.60 -4.36 -16.36
N THR A 152 21.36 -3.29 -16.16
CA THR A 152 22.32 -3.17 -15.04
C THR A 152 21.59 -3.10 -13.69
N LEU A 153 20.55 -2.27 -13.59
CA LEU A 153 19.75 -2.15 -12.37
C LEU A 153 19.00 -3.44 -12.06
N LYS A 154 18.44 -4.09 -13.09
CA LYS A 154 17.77 -5.39 -13.00
C LYS A 154 18.68 -6.45 -12.40
N ALA A 155 19.88 -6.63 -12.97
CA ALA A 155 20.83 -7.62 -12.51
C ALA A 155 21.19 -7.40 -11.03
N ALA A 156 21.46 -6.15 -10.64
CA ALA A 156 21.76 -5.82 -9.25
C ALA A 156 20.57 -6.12 -8.31
N LEU A 157 19.34 -5.82 -8.70
CA LEU A 157 18.16 -6.15 -7.89
C LEU A 157 17.96 -7.67 -7.77
N GLU A 158 18.03 -8.40 -8.89
CA GLU A 158 17.86 -9.85 -8.93
C GLU A 158 18.93 -10.59 -8.09
N ASN A 159 20.20 -10.18 -8.22
CA ASN A 159 21.33 -10.71 -7.44
C ASN A 159 21.14 -10.51 -5.93
N ASN A 160 20.38 -9.49 -5.53
CA ASN A 160 20.19 -9.10 -4.14
C ASN A 160 18.80 -9.45 -3.58
N GLY A 161 18.12 -10.42 -4.21
CA GLY A 161 16.92 -11.05 -3.65
C GLY A 161 15.59 -10.47 -4.14
N TYR A 162 15.59 -9.63 -5.17
CA TYR A 162 14.37 -9.03 -5.71
C TYR A 162 13.31 -10.06 -6.11
N ASN A 163 13.70 -11.15 -6.79
CA ASN A 163 12.75 -12.19 -7.22
C ASN A 163 12.05 -12.88 -6.03
N GLN A 164 12.76 -13.06 -4.92
CA GLN A 164 12.15 -13.60 -3.71
C GLN A 164 11.19 -12.58 -3.09
N PHE A 165 11.63 -11.33 -2.97
CA PHE A 165 10.81 -10.23 -2.47
C PHE A 165 9.51 -10.07 -3.27
N ASP A 166 9.57 -10.05 -4.60
CA ASP A 166 8.40 -9.91 -5.46
C ASP A 166 7.44 -11.09 -5.27
N ASN A 167 7.94 -12.33 -5.26
CA ASN A 167 7.08 -13.50 -5.01
C ASN A 167 6.40 -13.46 -3.63
N GLU A 168 7.14 -13.10 -2.57
CA GLU A 168 6.58 -12.92 -1.22
C GLU A 168 5.54 -11.79 -1.19
N PHE A 169 5.78 -10.71 -1.94
CA PHE A 169 4.85 -9.58 -2.06
C PHE A 169 3.55 -10.00 -2.74
N GLN A 170 3.62 -10.67 -3.89
CA GLN A 170 2.44 -11.16 -4.60
C GLN A 170 1.58 -12.07 -3.70
N GLN A 171 2.22 -12.98 -2.96
CA GLN A 171 1.51 -13.83 -2.00
C GLN A 171 0.81 -13.02 -0.90
N LYS A 172 1.45 -11.97 -0.39
CA LYS A 172 0.84 -11.10 0.62
C LYS A 172 -0.36 -10.32 0.07
N VAL A 173 -0.30 -9.86 -1.17
CA VAL A 173 -1.42 -9.18 -1.84
C VAL A 173 -2.59 -10.14 -2.05
N VAL A 174 -2.33 -11.37 -2.50
CA VAL A 174 -3.37 -12.41 -2.62
C VAL A 174 -4.01 -12.71 -1.27
N ASN A 175 -3.22 -12.94 -0.22
CA ASN A 175 -3.73 -13.18 1.13
C ASN A 175 -4.55 -11.98 1.65
N LEU A 176 -4.15 -10.75 1.29
CA LEU A 176 -4.89 -9.55 1.65
C LEU A 176 -6.26 -9.54 0.97
N ALA A 177 -6.32 -9.81 -0.33
CA ALA A 177 -7.58 -9.87 -1.07
C ALA A 177 -8.54 -10.94 -0.52
N GLU A 178 -8.03 -12.12 -0.17
CA GLU A 178 -8.83 -13.20 0.47
C GLU A 178 -9.38 -12.78 1.84
N LYS A 179 -8.55 -12.07 2.62
CA LYS A 179 -8.96 -11.56 3.93
C LYS A 179 -10.02 -10.48 3.81
N PHE A 180 -9.88 -9.58 2.84
CA PHE A 180 -10.93 -8.60 2.49
C PHE A 180 -12.24 -9.28 2.12
N GLU A 181 -12.21 -10.32 1.30
CA GLU A 181 -13.41 -11.07 0.92
C GLU A 181 -14.15 -11.61 2.15
N THR A 182 -13.39 -12.16 3.10
CA THR A 182 -13.91 -12.75 4.33
C THR A 182 -14.49 -11.67 5.25
N ASP A 183 -13.71 -10.64 5.57
CA ASP A 183 -14.04 -9.65 6.60
C ASP A 183 -15.17 -8.70 6.13
N PHE A 184 -15.21 -8.35 4.84
CA PHE A 184 -16.37 -7.64 4.28
C PHE A 184 -17.63 -8.52 4.26
N GLY A 185 -17.47 -9.82 4.03
CA GLY A 185 -18.58 -10.76 4.10
C GLY A 185 -19.19 -10.84 5.49
N GLU A 186 -18.36 -10.82 6.54
CA GLU A 186 -18.82 -10.76 7.93
C GLU A 186 -19.46 -9.42 8.27
N TYR A 187 -18.85 -8.32 7.83
CA TYR A 187 -19.41 -6.98 7.98
C TYR A 187 -20.84 -6.88 7.42
N PHE A 188 -21.05 -7.27 6.16
CA PHE A 188 -22.37 -7.18 5.53
C PHE A 188 -23.40 -8.15 6.13
N LYS A 189 -22.97 -9.26 6.75
CA LYS A 189 -23.88 -10.12 7.53
C LYS A 189 -24.38 -9.43 8.80
N GLY A 190 -23.54 -8.60 9.42
CA GLY A 190 -23.88 -7.85 10.63
C GLY A 190 -24.80 -6.65 10.40
N LEU A 191 -24.87 -6.13 9.16
CA LEU A 191 -25.70 -4.96 8.84
C LEU A 191 -27.20 -5.25 8.80
N THR A 192 -27.98 -4.32 9.33
CA THR A 192 -29.44 -4.22 9.15
C THR A 192 -29.80 -3.88 7.70
N ALA A 193 -31.09 -4.00 7.35
CA ALA A 193 -31.57 -3.65 6.01
C ALA A 193 -31.36 -2.17 5.66
N GLU A 194 -31.49 -1.27 6.65
CA GLU A 194 -31.30 0.17 6.47
C GLU A 194 -29.81 0.51 6.25
N GLU A 195 -28.91 -0.10 7.04
CA GLU A 195 -27.46 0.08 6.89
C GLU A 195 -26.94 -0.48 5.55
N LYS A 196 -27.51 -1.60 5.06
CA LYS A 196 -27.20 -2.13 3.73
C LYS A 196 -27.60 -1.15 2.62
N LEU A 197 -28.69 -0.42 2.81
CA LEU A 197 -29.17 0.56 1.84
C LEU A 197 -28.26 1.79 1.81
N LYS A 198 -27.76 2.22 2.98
CA LYS A 198 -26.72 3.26 3.11
C LYS A 198 -25.39 2.83 2.48
N SER A 199 -25.02 1.55 2.59
CA SER A 199 -23.80 0.98 2.03
C SER A 199 -23.98 0.30 0.66
N ALA A 200 -25.04 0.62 -0.10
CA ALA A 200 -25.42 -0.11 -1.31
C ALA A 200 -24.32 -0.14 -2.39
N LYS A 201 -23.57 0.96 -2.58
CA LYS A 201 -22.45 1.01 -3.53
C LYS A 201 -21.30 0.09 -3.12
N LEU A 202 -20.94 0.11 -1.84
CA LEU A 202 -19.89 -0.73 -1.26
C LEU A 202 -20.27 -2.21 -1.33
N LEU A 203 -21.55 -2.52 -1.05
CA LEU A 203 -22.09 -3.87 -1.16
C LEU A 203 -22.08 -4.36 -2.61
N GLN A 204 -22.47 -3.51 -3.56
CA GLN A 204 -22.40 -3.84 -4.98
C GLN A 204 -20.96 -4.16 -5.41
N TRP A 205 -20.00 -3.29 -5.07
CA TRP A 205 -18.58 -3.55 -5.36
C TRP A 205 -18.11 -4.86 -4.74
N TYR A 206 -18.48 -5.14 -3.48
CA TYR A 206 -18.08 -6.37 -2.80
C TYR A 206 -18.62 -7.62 -3.51
N GLU A 207 -19.89 -7.61 -3.92
CA GLU A 207 -20.48 -8.73 -4.66
C GLU A 207 -19.80 -8.92 -6.03
N GLU A 208 -19.44 -7.83 -6.71
CA GLU A 208 -18.68 -7.88 -7.97
C GLU A 208 -17.25 -8.40 -7.78
N PHE A 209 -16.56 -7.97 -6.72
CA PHE A 209 -15.23 -8.44 -6.34
C PHE A 209 -15.23 -9.93 -6.01
N LYS A 210 -16.22 -10.37 -5.23
CA LYS A 210 -16.40 -11.77 -4.84
C LYS A 210 -16.75 -12.67 -6.03
N ALA A 211 -17.56 -12.18 -6.97
CA ALA A 211 -17.97 -12.94 -8.15
C ALA A 211 -16.85 -13.08 -9.19
N GLU A 212 -15.79 -12.26 -9.14
CA GLU A 212 -14.66 -12.35 -10.05
C GLU A 212 -13.80 -13.59 -9.75
N THR A 213 -13.53 -14.37 -10.80
CA THR A 213 -12.82 -15.66 -10.73
C THR A 213 -11.45 -15.60 -11.40
N ASN A 214 -11.23 -14.60 -12.25
CA ASN A 214 -9.93 -14.32 -12.83
C ASN A 214 -9.05 -13.56 -11.83
N GLU A 215 -7.93 -14.14 -11.42
CA GLU A 215 -7.02 -13.56 -10.41
C GLU A 215 -6.55 -12.14 -10.77
N GLU A 216 -6.21 -11.89 -12.03
CA GLU A 216 -5.72 -10.58 -12.50
C GLU A 216 -6.82 -9.52 -12.41
N ARG A 217 -8.02 -9.82 -12.92
CA ARG A 217 -9.18 -8.91 -12.81
C ARG A 217 -9.67 -8.74 -11.38
N LYS A 218 -9.50 -9.77 -10.54
CA LYS A 218 -9.86 -9.69 -9.12
C LYS A 218 -8.94 -8.70 -8.39
N LEU A 219 -7.66 -8.66 -8.75
CA LEU A 219 -6.73 -7.65 -8.26
C LEU A 219 -7.05 -6.26 -8.80
N ASP A 220 -7.44 -6.13 -10.07
CA ASP A 220 -7.90 -4.85 -10.62
C ASP A 220 -9.13 -4.33 -9.86
N LYS A 221 -10.13 -5.20 -9.63
CA LYS A 221 -11.33 -4.88 -8.83
C LYS A 221 -11.02 -4.57 -7.37
N PHE A 222 -10.06 -5.26 -6.79
CA PHE A 222 -9.55 -4.93 -5.45
C PHE A 222 -9.02 -3.49 -5.43
N GLY A 223 -8.40 -3.04 -6.52
CA GLY A 223 -7.92 -1.68 -6.65
C GLY A 223 -9.01 -0.61 -6.73
N GLU A 224 -10.11 -0.89 -7.43
CA GLU A 224 -11.28 0.01 -7.54
C GLU A 224 -11.84 0.41 -6.16
N PHE A 225 -11.60 -0.41 -5.13
CA PHE A 225 -11.96 -0.10 -3.76
C PHE A 225 -11.47 1.28 -3.29
N PHE A 226 -10.27 1.69 -3.72
CA PHE A 226 -9.64 2.93 -3.28
C PHE A 226 -10.13 4.17 -4.03
N ASP A 227 -11.00 3.99 -5.02
CA ASP A 227 -11.61 5.08 -5.78
C ASP A 227 -12.99 5.51 -5.19
N PHE A 228 -13.43 4.90 -4.07
CA PHE A 228 -14.69 5.20 -3.38
C PHE A 228 -14.69 6.49 -2.55
#